data_AF-A0A6A6GGJ5-F1
#
_entry.id   AF-A0A6A6GGJ5-F1
#
_cell.length_a   1.000
_cell.length_b   1.000
_cell.length_c   1.000
_cell.angle_alpha   90.00
_cell.angle_beta   90.00
_cell.angle_gamma   90.00
#
_symmetry.space_group_name_H-M   'P 1'
#
loop_
_entity.id
_entity.type
_entity.pdbx_description
1 polymer ?
#
loop_
_entity_poly.entity_id
_entity_poly.type
_entity_poly.pdbx_seq_one_letter_code
_entity_poly.pdbx_strand_id
1 'polypeptide(L)'
;MFPSTIRRFTTSAPRWIDAFSNPYKAKRTWPPDFEKLSQKHQFQLERRYRRRTKLKWARPGWTKFTKLAQWGTISFTLVYAVLFLNWGGNAVAFDRIRDWYAGLQNDVWTERRSEIDGASPKSESAKS
;
A
#
# COMPACT_ATOMS: atom_id res chain seq x y z
N MET A 1 20.45 22.54 19.57
CA MET A 1 19.87 21.58 20.55
C MET A 1 18.43 21.30 20.13
N PHE A 2 18.16 20.13 19.55
CA PHE A 2 16.82 19.76 19.08
C PHE A 2 16.11 18.96 20.18
N PRO A 3 14.95 19.41 20.72
CA PRO A 3 14.18 18.56 21.61
C PRO A 3 13.44 17.50 20.76
N SER A 4 13.97 16.29 20.75
CA SER A 4 13.31 15.11 20.21
C SER A 4 12.05 14.82 21.05
N THR A 5 10.91 15.31 20.58
CA THR A 5 9.62 14.94 21.17
C THR A 5 9.29 13.53 20.71
N ILE A 6 9.77 12.53 21.44
CA ILE A 6 9.34 11.14 21.32
C ILE A 6 7.85 11.12 21.71
N ARG A 7 6.97 11.23 20.71
CA ARG A 7 5.54 10.99 20.89
C ARG A 7 5.38 9.51 21.21
N ARG A 8 5.11 9.20 22.48
CA ARG A 8 4.56 7.91 22.91
C ARG A 8 3.35 7.57 22.03
N PHE A 9 3.49 6.59 21.16
CA PHE A 9 2.36 5.88 20.58
C PHE A 9 1.83 4.94 21.65
N THR A 10 0.93 5.44 22.51
CA THR A 10 0.01 4.52 23.19
C THR A 10 -1.05 4.14 22.17
N THR A 11 -0.80 3.05 21.44
CA THR A 11 -1.89 2.27 20.86
C THR A 11 -2.75 1.85 22.04
N SER A 12 -3.90 2.50 22.23
CA SER A 12 -4.93 1.96 23.12
C SER A 12 -5.40 0.67 22.46
N ALA A 13 -4.86 -0.47 22.90
CA ALA A 13 -5.47 -1.75 22.64
C ALA A 13 -6.97 -1.66 22.97
N PRO A 14 -7.87 -2.35 22.24
CA PRO A 14 -9.26 -2.47 22.67
C PRO A 14 -9.23 -3.10 24.06
N ARG A 15 -9.52 -2.27 25.07
CA ARG A 15 -9.68 -2.76 26.43
C ARG A 15 -10.96 -3.59 26.38
N TRP A 16 -10.85 -4.88 26.68
CA TRP A 16 -11.94 -5.80 27.04
C TRP A 16 -12.72 -5.35 28.30
N ILE A 17 -12.48 -4.12 28.74
CA ILE A 17 -13.13 -3.51 29.87
C ILE A 17 -14.37 -2.82 29.32
N ASP A 18 -15.46 -3.56 29.33
CA ASP A 18 -16.77 -3.01 29.09
C ASP A 18 -17.06 -1.94 30.15
N ALA A 19 -17.80 -0.89 29.75
CA ALA A 19 -18.19 0.19 30.66
C ALA A 19 -18.89 -0.34 31.94
N PHE A 20 -19.51 -1.51 31.85
CA PHE A 20 -20.18 -2.21 32.94
C PHE A 20 -19.22 -2.99 33.86
N SER A 21 -18.14 -3.54 33.31
CA SER A 21 -17.17 -4.39 34.01
C SER A 21 -16.00 -3.62 34.66
N ASN A 22 -15.88 -2.30 34.43
CA ASN A 22 -14.77 -1.50 34.95
C ASN A 22 -14.92 -1.24 36.47
N PRO A 23 -13.92 -1.60 37.31
CA PRO A 23 -13.91 -1.26 38.74
C PRO A 23 -13.92 0.26 38.99
N TYR A 24 -13.31 1.02 38.09
CA TYR A 24 -13.25 2.48 38.16
C TYR A 24 -14.30 3.10 37.25
N LYS A 25 -15.53 3.25 37.75
CA LYS A 25 -16.64 3.83 36.97
C LYS A 25 -16.40 5.31 36.69
N ALA A 26 -16.60 5.71 35.43
CA ALA A 26 -16.54 7.11 35.06
C ALA A 26 -17.69 7.88 35.74
N LYS A 27 -17.42 9.07 36.27
CA LYS A 27 -18.45 9.95 36.89
C LYS A 27 -19.59 10.30 35.92
N ARG A 28 -19.32 10.28 34.61
CA ARG A 28 -20.28 10.51 33.54
C ARG A 28 -20.21 9.35 32.56
N THR A 29 -21.30 8.60 32.44
CA THR A 29 -21.44 7.53 31.44
C THR A 29 -21.28 8.11 30.04
N TRP A 30 -20.40 7.49 29.27
CA TRP A 30 -20.26 7.70 27.84
C TRP A 30 -20.66 6.40 27.15
N PRO A 31 -21.36 6.39 26.01
CA PRO A 31 -21.84 7.52 25.23
C PRO A 31 -23.06 8.22 25.85
N PRO A 32 -23.25 9.53 25.61
CA PRO A 32 -24.48 10.21 26.00
C PRO A 32 -25.65 9.68 25.16
N ASP A 33 -26.83 9.55 25.78
CA ASP A 33 -28.07 9.26 25.05
C ASP A 33 -28.36 10.39 24.06
N PHE A 34 -28.21 10.12 22.76
CA PHE A 34 -28.38 11.14 21.72
C PHE A 34 -29.82 11.58 21.54
N GLU A 35 -30.79 10.73 21.86
CA GLU A 35 -32.23 11.01 21.73
C GLU A 35 -32.72 12.04 22.76
N LYS A 36 -32.06 12.12 23.93
CA LYS A 36 -32.41 13.05 25.01
C LYS A 36 -31.70 14.40 24.88
N LEU A 37 -30.79 14.53 23.90
CA LEU A 37 -29.97 15.71 23.69
C LEU A 37 -30.65 16.69 22.73
N SER A 38 -30.64 17.98 23.06
CA SER A 38 -31.06 19.03 22.12
C SER A 38 -30.26 18.93 20.82
N GLN A 39 -30.94 19.11 19.68
CA GLN A 39 -30.36 19.07 18.33
C GLN A 39 -29.13 20.00 18.18
N LYS A 40 -29.13 21.15 18.87
CA LYS A 40 -27.98 22.07 18.91
C LYS A 40 -26.74 21.41 19.51
N HIS A 41 -26.92 20.63 20.57
CA HIS A 41 -25.81 19.93 21.25
C HIS A 41 -25.33 18.73 20.43
N GLN A 42 -26.24 18.00 19.80
CA GLN A 42 -25.92 16.91 18.88
C GLN A 42 -25.04 17.40 17.72
N PHE A 43 -25.39 18.53 17.09
CA PHE A 43 -24.60 19.10 16.00
C PHE A 43 -23.18 19.51 16.43
N GLN A 44 -23.01 20.03 17.66
CA GLN A 44 -21.67 20.34 18.18
C GLN A 44 -20.82 19.07 18.40
N LEU A 45 -21.43 18.01 18.92
CA LEU A 45 -20.76 16.72 19.11
C LEU A 45 -20.36 16.12 17.76
N GLU A 46 -21.26 16.14 16.78
CA GLU A 46 -21.00 15.68 15.42
C GLU A 46 -19.85 16.48 14.78
N ARG A 47 -19.88 17.82 14.89
CA ARG A 47 -18.79 18.68 14.40
C ARG A 47 -17.46 18.35 15.06
N ARG A 48 -17.44 18.15 16.39
CA ARG A 48 -16.23 17.79 17.14
C ARG A 48 -15.73 16.40 16.74
N TYR A 49 -16.63 15.45 16.49
CA TYR A 49 -16.30 14.11 15.98
C TYR A 49 -15.65 14.19 14.60
N ARG A 50 -16.29 14.84 13.63
CA ARG A 50 -15.76 15.02 12.26
C ARG A 50 -14.37 15.66 12.23
N ARG A 51 -14.13 16.65 13.10
CA ARG A 51 -12.80 17.27 13.25
C ARG A 51 -11.74 16.29 13.76
N ARG A 52 -12.08 15.52 14.80
CA ARG A 52 -11.17 14.54 15.42
C ARG A 52 -10.87 13.38 14.48
N THR A 53 -11.86 12.89 13.74
CA THR A 53 -11.66 11.85 12.73
C THR A 53 -10.76 12.37 11.62
N LYS A 54 -11.00 13.56 11.07
CA LYS A 54 -10.12 14.16 10.05
C LYS A 54 -8.66 14.23 10.52
N LEU A 55 -8.41 14.59 11.78
CA LEU A 55 -7.05 14.63 12.35
C LEU A 55 -6.43 13.22 12.52
N LYS A 56 -7.23 12.21 12.88
CA LYS A 56 -6.78 10.81 12.95
C LYS A 56 -6.51 10.22 11.57
N TRP A 57 -7.28 10.64 10.56
CA TRP A 57 -7.16 10.20 9.17
C TRP A 57 -6.08 10.96 8.39
N ALA A 58 -5.67 12.16 8.83
CA ALA A 58 -4.55 12.92 8.31
C ALA A 58 -3.16 12.33 8.64
N ARG A 59 -3.06 11.00 8.84
CA ARG A 59 -1.82 10.30 9.18
C ARG A 59 -0.73 10.52 8.12
N PRO A 60 0.56 10.53 8.52
CA PRO A 60 1.67 10.93 7.66
C PRO A 60 1.73 10.05 6.40
N GLY A 61 1.38 10.62 5.26
CA GLY A 61 1.51 9.96 3.95
C GLY A 61 2.97 9.73 3.57
N TRP A 62 3.86 10.64 3.99
CA TRP A 62 5.27 10.57 3.65
C TRP A 62 5.95 9.29 4.14
N THR A 63 5.64 8.83 5.36
CA THR A 63 6.23 7.58 5.88
C THR A 63 5.72 6.33 5.18
N LYS A 64 4.51 6.38 4.60
CA LYS A 64 4.01 5.28 3.75
C LYS A 64 4.74 5.26 2.42
N PHE A 65 4.96 6.44 1.84
CA PHE A 65 5.71 6.58 0.59
C PHE A 65 7.16 6.13 0.75
N THR A 66 7.86 6.57 1.81
CA THR A 66 9.24 6.15 2.02
C THR A 66 9.37 4.66 2.31
N LYS A 67 8.42 4.07 3.04
CA LYS A 67 8.37 2.60 3.20
C LYS A 67 8.16 1.90 1.88
N LEU A 68 7.22 2.37 1.05
CA LEU A 68 6.99 1.79 -0.27
C LEU A 68 8.24 1.90 -1.14
N ALA A 69 8.91 3.06 -1.14
CA ALA A 69 10.16 3.25 -1.85
C ALA A 69 11.27 2.34 -1.31
N GLN A 70 11.39 2.18 0.02
CA GLN A 70 12.37 1.28 0.63
C GLN A 70 12.17 -0.17 0.18
N TRP A 71 10.94 -0.69 0.27
CA TRP A 71 10.61 -2.03 -0.20
C TRP A 71 10.74 -2.17 -1.72
N GLY A 72 10.40 -1.12 -2.47
CA GLY A 72 10.55 -1.04 -3.91
C GLY A 72 12.02 -1.13 -4.33
N THR A 73 12.91 -0.35 -3.71
CA THR A 73 14.34 -0.38 -4.00
C THR A 73 14.96 -1.72 -3.62
N ILE A 74 14.60 -2.30 -2.47
CA ILE A 74 15.08 -3.64 -2.09
C ILE A 74 14.67 -4.67 -3.15
N SER A 75 13.39 -4.68 -3.53
CA SER A 75 12.86 -5.62 -4.52
C SER A 75 13.51 -5.42 -5.89
N PHE A 76 13.70 -4.16 -6.31
CA PHE A 76 14.36 -3.81 -7.57
C PHE A 76 15.80 -4.33 -7.63
N THR A 77 16.59 -4.11 -6.57
CA THR A 77 17.97 -4.60 -6.51
C THR A 77 18.03 -6.13 -6.54
N LEU A 78 17.11 -6.82 -5.86
CA LEU A 78 17.05 -8.29 -5.90
C LEU A 78 16.71 -8.83 -7.29
N VAL A 79 15.73 -8.23 -7.97
CA VAL A 79 15.38 -8.60 -9.35
C VAL A 79 16.56 -8.39 -10.29
N TYR A 80 17.26 -7.25 -10.16
CA TYR A 80 18.46 -6.97 -10.94
C TYR A 80 19.58 -8.00 -10.68
N ALA A 81 19.82 -8.33 -9.40
CA ALA A 81 20.81 -9.32 -9.01
C ALA A 81 20.51 -10.71 -9.59
N VAL A 82 19.25 -11.13 -9.58
CA VAL A 82 18.85 -12.45 -10.11
C VAL A 82 18.93 -12.47 -11.64
N LEU A 83 18.35 -11.47 -12.32
CA LEU A 83 18.18 -11.52 -13.77
C LEU A 83 19.41 -11.08 -14.57
N PHE A 84 20.13 -10.05 -14.11
CA PHE A 84 21.13 -9.36 -14.94
C PHE A 84 22.55 -9.40 -14.39
N LEU A 85 22.72 -9.69 -13.10
CA LEU A 85 24.05 -9.70 -12.48
C LEU A 85 24.75 -11.04 -12.77
N ASN A 86 25.69 -11.03 -13.71
CA ASN A 86 26.60 -12.13 -13.94
C ASN A 86 27.98 -11.78 -13.36
N TRP A 87 28.21 -12.09 -12.08
CA TRP A 87 29.55 -12.04 -11.50
C TRP A 87 30.34 -13.18 -12.14
N GLY A 88 31.38 -12.86 -12.92
CA GLY A 88 32.04 -13.73 -13.91
C GLY A 88 32.68 -15.05 -13.45
N GLY A 89 31.98 -15.85 -12.65
CA GLY A 89 32.32 -17.23 -12.31
C GLY A 89 31.07 -18.10 -12.31
N ASN A 90 30.87 -18.86 -13.38
CA ASN A 90 30.00 -20.05 -13.44
C ASN A 90 28.66 -19.95 -12.66
N ALA A 91 27.89 -18.88 -12.87
CA ALA A 91 26.68 -18.59 -12.09
C ALA A 91 25.44 -19.41 -12.53
N VAL A 92 25.56 -20.74 -12.52
CA VAL A 92 24.51 -21.72 -12.90
C VAL A 92 23.25 -21.60 -12.03
N ALA A 93 23.33 -20.97 -10.86
CA ALA A 93 22.25 -20.94 -9.87
C ALA A 93 20.97 -20.20 -10.33
N PHE A 94 21.09 -19.18 -11.18
CA PHE A 94 19.95 -18.36 -11.63
C PHE A 94 19.66 -18.46 -13.12
N ASP A 95 20.44 -19.22 -13.89
CA ASP A 95 20.29 -19.33 -15.34
C ASP A 95 18.93 -19.93 -15.74
N ARG A 96 18.44 -20.94 -15.02
CA ARG A 96 17.10 -21.50 -15.24
C ARG A 96 15.97 -20.47 -15.04
N ILE A 97 16.15 -19.52 -14.11
CA ILE A 97 15.16 -18.46 -13.84
C ILE A 97 15.24 -17.39 -14.95
N ARG A 98 16.44 -17.08 -15.44
CA ARG A 98 16.67 -16.15 -16.55
C ARG A 98 16.08 -16.67 -17.86
N ASP A 99 16.31 -17.94 -18.18
CA ASP A 99 15.80 -18.57 -19.39
C ASP A 99 14.27 -18.62 -19.40
N TRP A 100 13.67 -18.97 -18.26
CA TRP A 100 12.21 -18.92 -18.09
C TRP A 100 11.66 -17.50 -18.27
N TYR A 101 12.30 -16.50 -17.66
CA TYR A 101 11.89 -15.09 -17.79
C TYR A 101 12.05 -14.57 -19.23
N ALA A 102 13.13 -14.93 -19.91
CA ALA A 102 13.35 -14.61 -21.31
C ALA A 102 12.30 -15.25 -22.22
N GLY A 103 11.94 -16.52 -21.98
CA GLY A 103 10.83 -17.19 -22.67
C GLY A 103 9.50 -16.48 -22.48
N LEU A 104 9.20 -16.06 -21.25
CA LEU A 104 7.97 -15.33 -20.92
C LEU A 104 7.90 -13.95 -21.59
N GLN A 105 9.01 -13.21 -21.62
CA GLN A 105 9.07 -11.96 -22.38
C GLN A 105 8.86 -12.24 -23.87
N ASN A 106 9.55 -13.23 -24.43
CA ASN A 106 9.45 -13.52 -25.85
C ASN A 106 8.02 -13.86 -26.28
N ASP A 107 7.28 -14.69 -25.53
CA ASP A 107 5.86 -14.99 -25.80
C ASP A 107 4.99 -13.71 -25.82
N VAL A 108 5.13 -12.87 -24.80
CA VAL A 108 4.34 -11.62 -24.68
C VAL A 108 4.64 -10.64 -25.82
N TRP A 109 5.87 -10.61 -26.33
CA TRP A 109 6.28 -9.72 -27.42
C TRP A 109 6.06 -10.34 -28.81
N THR A 110 6.04 -11.67 -28.95
CA THR A 110 5.81 -12.36 -30.23
C THR A 110 4.33 -12.50 -30.57
N GLU A 111 3.45 -12.77 -29.60
CA GLU A 111 1.99 -12.79 -29.80
C GLU A 111 1.52 -11.43 -30.34
N ARG A 112 2.01 -10.34 -29.75
CA ARG A 112 1.75 -8.96 -30.18
C ARG A 112 2.27 -8.64 -31.59
N ARG A 113 3.41 -9.21 -32.01
CA ARG A 113 3.94 -9.03 -33.39
C ARG A 113 3.12 -9.79 -34.41
N SER A 114 2.72 -11.02 -34.10
CA SER A 114 1.91 -11.85 -34.99
C SER A 114 0.52 -11.26 -35.29
N GLU A 115 -0.08 -10.57 -34.31
CA GLU A 115 -1.36 -9.86 -34.46
C GLU A 115 -1.21 -8.62 -35.35
N ILE A 116 -0.12 -7.86 -35.21
CA ILE A 116 0.18 -6.68 -36.04
C ILE A 116 0.50 -7.09 -37.49
N ASP A 117 1.27 -8.17 -37.68
CA ASP A 117 1.63 -8.68 -39.00
C ASP A 117 0.44 -9.36 -39.71
N GLY A 118 -0.50 -9.94 -38.95
CA GLY A 118 -1.76 -10.48 -39.45
C GLY A 118 -2.84 -9.42 -39.75
N ALA A 119 -2.76 -8.25 -39.12
CA ALA A 119 -3.65 -7.10 -39.37
C ALA A 119 -3.20 -6.23 -40.54
N SER A 120 -1.97 -6.40 -41.04
CA SER A 120 -1.54 -5.84 -42.32
C SER A 120 -2.19 -6.62 -43.46
N PRO A 121 -3.04 -5.99 -44.30
CA PRO A 121 -3.56 -6.69 -45.46
C PRO A 121 -2.39 -7.08 -46.35
N LYS A 122 -2.34 -8.35 -46.75
CA LYS A 122 -1.54 -8.84 -47.89
C LYS A 122 -1.98 -8.08 -49.16
N SER A 123 -1.57 -6.83 -49.31
CA SER A 123 -1.90 -6.00 -50.46
C SER A 123 -0.67 -5.19 -50.86
N GLU A 124 0.18 -5.81 -51.70
CA GLU A 124 1.04 -5.20 -52.74
C GLU A 124 2.29 -6.06 -52.98
N SER A 125 2.14 -7.24 -53.60
CA SER A 125 3.23 -7.90 -54.33
C SER A 125 2.70 -8.97 -55.28
N ALA A 126 1.61 -8.63 -55.97
CA ALA A 126 1.12 -9.37 -57.12
C ALA A 126 0.73 -8.35 -58.19
N LYS A 127 1.75 -7.66 -58.74
CA LYS A 127 1.73 -6.90 -60.00
C LYS A 127 3.13 -6.33 -60.26
N SER A 128 3.98 -7.10 -60.93
CA SER A 128 4.85 -6.67 -62.03
C SER A 128 5.44 -7.90 -62.71
#